data_AF-A0A3L7MVB1-F1
#
_entry.id   AF-A0A3L7MVB1-F1
#
_cell.length_a   1.000
_cell.length_b   1.000
_cell.length_c   1.000
_cell.angle_alpha   90.00
_cell.angle_beta   90.00
_cell.angle_gamma   90.00
#
_symmetry.space_group_name_H-M   'P 1'
#
loop_
_entity.id
_entity.type
_entity.pdbx_description
1 polymer ?
#
loop_
_entity_poly.entity_id
_entity_poly.type
_entity_poly.pdbx_seq_one_letter_code
_entity_poly.pdbx_strand_id
1 'polypeptide(L)'
;MNRNVFMLCFVFTVITSQLAMSQMPTGGTAGAQPVGTPTSIRQPSPRPISPGGSRDIDLVEKVLNARKEYQTTLEALRAHYINVGEIEKAKWAEEELLNYHRISKQAYLLELDVPPPTLQANENIPDANEYYRRAMQYKDKGWGQEYIDNQKRAEILLQQILSTYPNSDKISDAAYQLGEIYESKPYKQYQRSALYFERCFQWNSRTQLDARLRAARIYDRNLTERNKAIELYREVTTRELDPKRVAEAQKRISDLSGAQR
;
A
#
# COMPACT_ATOMS: atom_id res chain seq x y z
N MET A 1 37.28 -12.28 24.01
CA MET A 1 36.92 -11.03 23.30
C MET A 1 35.43 -11.06 23.00
N ASN A 2 34.78 -9.91 23.15
CA ASN A 2 33.42 -9.76 23.65
C ASN A 2 32.29 -10.26 22.74
N ARG A 3 31.30 -10.87 23.39
CA ARG A 3 29.92 -11.12 22.92
C ARG A 3 29.14 -9.81 23.03
N ASN A 4 28.34 -9.46 22.02
CA ASN A 4 27.27 -8.47 22.16
C ASN A 4 25.98 -9.04 21.55
N VAL A 5 25.14 -9.55 22.45
CA VAL A 5 23.73 -9.86 22.23
C VAL A 5 22.97 -8.63 22.73
N PHE A 6 22.30 -7.89 21.85
CA PHE A 6 21.39 -6.82 22.26
C PHE A 6 19.95 -7.31 22.12
N MET A 7 19.40 -7.65 23.28
CA MET A 7 18.01 -7.91 23.59
C MET A 7 17.34 -6.56 23.83
N LEU A 8 16.30 -6.20 23.06
CA LEU A 8 15.47 -5.03 23.34
C LEU A 8 14.06 -5.48 23.70
N CYS A 9 13.75 -5.38 25.00
CA CYS A 9 12.42 -5.50 25.58
C CYS A 9 11.58 -4.27 25.24
N PHE A 10 10.37 -4.47 24.72
CA PHE A 10 9.35 -3.43 24.67
C PHE A 10 8.53 -3.46 25.97
N VAL A 11 8.55 -2.35 26.69
CA VAL A 11 7.77 -2.10 27.91
C VAL A 11 6.36 -1.66 27.51
N PHE A 12 5.35 -2.39 27.99
CA PHE A 12 3.95 -1.99 27.92
C PHE A 12 3.63 -1.04 29.07
N THR A 13 3.23 0.19 28.77
CA THR A 13 2.68 1.14 29.76
C THR A 13 1.16 1.08 29.72
N VAL A 14 0.57 0.61 30.82
CA VAL A 14 -0.87 0.58 31.10
C VAL A 14 -1.30 1.98 31.54
N ILE A 15 -2.31 2.56 30.88
CA ILE A 15 -2.97 3.80 31.32
C ILE A 15 -4.14 3.43 32.22
N THR A 16 -4.08 3.86 33.48
CA THR A 16 -5.16 3.76 34.47
C THR A 16 -6.11 4.94 34.38
N SER A 17 -7.40 4.65 34.17
CA SER A 17 -8.53 5.57 34.32
C SER A 17 -8.81 5.86 35.79
N GLN A 18 -9.12 7.13 36.13
CA GLN A 18 -9.73 7.47 37.41
C GLN A 18 -10.78 8.58 37.27
N LEU A 19 -11.86 8.40 38.02
CA LEU A 19 -13.16 9.07 38.01
C LEU A 19 -13.25 10.05 39.20
N ALA A 20 -13.88 11.22 39.04
CA ALA A 20 -14.61 11.97 40.09
C ALA A 20 -15.30 13.22 39.46
N MET A 21 -16.63 13.29 39.40
CA MET A 21 -17.58 13.98 40.32
C MET A 21 -17.42 15.52 40.32
N SER A 22 -18.35 16.34 39.79
CA SER A 22 -19.74 16.68 40.22
C SER A 22 -19.79 18.13 40.74
N GLN A 23 -20.61 19.01 40.13
CA GLN A 23 -21.56 19.96 40.76
C GLN A 23 -22.04 21.09 39.79
N MET A 24 -23.30 20.97 39.33
CA MET A 24 -24.50 21.84 39.56
C MET A 24 -24.49 23.38 39.28
N PRO A 25 -25.69 24.02 39.11
CA PRO A 25 -26.00 24.92 37.99
C PRO A 25 -26.48 26.34 38.38
N THR A 26 -26.53 27.24 37.40
CA THR A 26 -27.41 28.45 37.25
C THR A 26 -27.22 28.91 35.80
N GLY A 27 -28.15 29.36 34.97
CA GLY A 27 -29.38 30.13 35.09
C GLY A 27 -29.48 30.92 33.76
N GLY A 28 -30.65 30.93 33.11
CA GLY A 28 -30.78 31.14 31.66
C GLY A 28 -30.72 32.58 31.13
N THR A 29 -30.77 32.71 29.79
CA THR A 29 -31.58 33.71 29.07
C THR A 29 -31.66 33.40 27.58
N ALA A 30 -32.82 33.72 27.00
CA ALA A 30 -33.20 33.53 25.61
C ALA A 30 -32.54 34.53 24.65
N GLY A 31 -32.48 34.20 23.36
CA GLY A 31 -32.37 35.20 22.30
C GLY A 31 -31.73 34.74 20.99
N ALA A 32 -32.55 34.74 19.93
CA ALA A 32 -32.21 35.02 18.53
C ALA A 32 -31.37 34.02 17.72
N GLN A 33 -32.02 33.43 16.71
CA GLN A 33 -31.38 32.93 15.49
C GLN A 33 -30.82 34.09 14.65
N PRO A 34 -29.75 33.81 13.88
CA PRO A 34 -29.68 34.33 12.53
C PRO A 34 -29.44 33.23 11.49
N VAL A 35 -30.06 33.49 10.35
CA VAL A 35 -30.09 32.74 9.09
C VAL A 35 -28.71 32.70 8.41
N GLY A 36 -28.36 31.53 7.86
CA GLY A 36 -27.63 31.39 6.59
C GLY A 36 -26.11 31.21 6.65
N THR A 37 -25.63 30.03 6.23
CA THR A 37 -24.47 29.71 5.34
C THR A 37 -23.99 28.25 5.57
N PRO A 38 -23.09 27.71 4.74
CA PRO A 38 -23.35 27.00 3.49
C PRO A 38 -23.29 25.47 3.68
N THR A 39 -23.81 24.76 2.69
CA THR A 39 -23.80 23.29 2.53
C THR A 39 -22.50 22.65 3.02
N SER A 40 -22.60 21.98 4.18
CA SER A 40 -21.55 21.10 4.72
C SER A 40 -21.18 20.05 3.68
N ILE A 41 -19.90 20.03 3.30
CA ILE A 41 -19.30 18.97 2.48
C ILE A 41 -19.57 17.65 3.19
N ARG A 42 -20.44 16.82 2.60
CA ARG A 42 -20.76 15.49 3.10
C ARG A 42 -19.54 14.62 2.86
N GLN A 43 -18.78 14.35 3.93
CA GLN A 43 -17.76 13.30 3.93
C GLN A 43 -18.37 12.00 3.39
N PRO A 44 -17.67 11.25 2.52
CA PRO A 44 -18.13 9.93 2.13
C PRO A 44 -18.21 9.06 3.39
N SER A 45 -19.42 8.60 3.69
CA SER A 45 -19.67 7.68 4.80
C SER A 45 -18.77 6.44 4.65
N PRO A 46 -18.13 5.96 5.73
CA PRO A 46 -17.48 4.66 5.71
C PRO A 46 -18.52 3.62 5.32
N ARG A 47 -18.19 2.74 4.36
CA ARG A 47 -19.01 1.56 4.08
C ARG A 47 -19.25 0.83 5.41
N PRO A 48 -20.50 0.43 5.74
CA PRO A 48 -20.77 -0.27 6.99
C PRO A 48 -19.95 -1.55 7.00
N ILE A 49 -19.06 -1.64 7.99
CA ILE A 49 -18.27 -2.83 8.26
C ILE A 49 -19.29 -3.92 8.60
N SER A 50 -19.34 -4.97 7.78
CA SER A 50 -20.22 -6.11 7.99
C SER A 50 -19.98 -6.69 9.40
N PRO A 51 -20.98 -7.29 10.07
CA PRO A 51 -20.84 -7.83 11.44
C PRO A 51 -19.73 -8.90 11.61
N GLY A 52 -19.17 -9.42 10.49
CA GLY A 52 -18.01 -10.30 10.47
C GLY A 52 -16.64 -9.61 10.40
N GLY A 53 -16.60 -8.28 10.27
CA GLY A 53 -15.38 -7.53 9.94
C GLY A 53 -14.23 -7.71 10.94
N SER A 54 -14.49 -7.80 12.24
CA SER A 54 -13.42 -8.05 13.23
C SER A 54 -12.85 -9.47 13.11
N ARG A 55 -13.72 -10.48 12.98
CA ARG A 55 -13.30 -11.87 12.81
C ARG A 55 -12.57 -12.11 11.50
N ASP A 56 -12.99 -11.42 10.44
CA ASP A 56 -12.33 -11.50 9.14
C ASP A 56 -10.93 -10.87 9.19
N ILE A 57 -10.78 -9.72 9.85
CA ILE A 57 -9.47 -9.10 10.10
C ILE A 57 -8.54 -10.07 10.83
N ASP A 58 -8.98 -10.66 11.95
CA ASP A 58 -8.18 -11.59 12.74
C ASP A 58 -7.70 -12.81 11.92
N LEU A 59 -8.57 -13.35 11.06
CA LEU A 59 -8.25 -14.48 10.20
C LEU A 59 -7.25 -14.08 9.10
N VAL A 60 -7.42 -12.91 8.50
CA VAL A 60 -6.49 -12.41 7.48
C VAL A 60 -5.13 -12.13 8.09
N GLU A 61 -5.05 -11.50 9.26
CA GLU A 61 -3.80 -11.29 9.99
C GLU A 61 -3.11 -12.62 10.32
N LYS A 62 -3.86 -13.64 10.77
CA LYS A 62 -3.31 -14.99 10.98
C LYS A 62 -2.71 -15.58 9.72
N VAL A 63 -3.37 -15.45 8.56
CA VAL A 63 -2.84 -15.93 7.27
C VAL A 63 -1.58 -15.18 6.88
N LEU A 64 -1.53 -13.85 7.07
CA LEU A 64 -0.35 -13.04 6.76
C LEU A 64 0.83 -13.41 7.66
N ASN A 65 0.59 -13.60 8.96
CA ASN A 65 1.61 -14.01 9.91
C ASN A 65 2.14 -15.42 9.60
N ALA A 66 1.26 -16.39 9.32
CA ALA A 66 1.67 -17.74 8.94
C ALA A 66 2.50 -17.76 7.64
N ARG A 67 2.14 -16.94 6.65
CA ARG A 67 2.90 -16.75 5.41
C ARG A 67 4.30 -16.20 5.67
N LYS A 68 4.41 -15.19 6.52
CA LYS A 68 5.70 -14.60 6.91
C LYS A 68 6.56 -15.61 7.67
N GLU A 69 5.97 -16.30 8.64
CA GLU A 69 6.65 -17.33 9.43
C GLU A 69 7.16 -18.47 8.54
N TYR A 70 6.33 -19.00 7.64
CA TYR A 70 6.73 -20.04 6.70
C TYR A 70 7.90 -19.60 5.80
N GLN A 71 7.83 -18.39 5.23
CA GLN A 71 8.92 -17.84 4.43
C GLN A 71 10.22 -17.73 5.24
N THR A 72 10.18 -17.07 6.40
CA THR A 72 11.37 -16.87 7.24
C THR A 72 11.98 -18.18 7.73
N THR A 73 11.14 -19.18 8.02
CA THR A 73 11.59 -20.52 8.43
C THR A 73 12.29 -21.23 7.28
N LEU A 74 11.76 -21.14 6.06
CA LEU A 74 12.42 -21.72 4.88
C LEU A 74 13.74 -21.01 4.53
N GLU A 75 13.81 -19.68 4.67
CA GLU A 75 15.06 -18.91 4.50
C GLU A 75 16.12 -19.35 5.52
N ALA A 76 15.73 -19.50 6.78
CA ALA A 76 16.61 -20.00 7.84
C ALA A 76 17.05 -21.45 7.59
N LEU A 77 16.15 -22.31 7.13
CA LEU A 77 16.43 -23.70 6.80
C LEU A 77 17.43 -23.82 5.64
N ARG A 78 17.24 -23.03 4.58
CA ARG A 78 18.17 -22.93 3.46
C ARG A 78 19.55 -22.48 3.95
N ALA A 79 19.63 -21.41 4.75
CA ALA A 79 20.89 -20.91 5.29
C ALA A 79 21.60 -21.96 6.16
N HIS A 80 20.86 -22.69 6.99
CA HIS A 80 21.39 -23.78 7.80
C HIS A 80 22.03 -24.88 6.92
N TYR A 81 21.33 -25.36 5.90
CA TYR A 81 21.87 -26.41 5.02
C TYR A 81 23.09 -25.96 4.23
N ILE A 82 23.15 -24.70 3.78
CA ILE A 82 24.36 -24.13 3.16
C ILE A 82 25.53 -24.16 4.15
N ASN A 83 25.31 -23.75 5.40
CA ASN A 83 26.35 -23.68 6.41
C ASN A 83 26.88 -25.07 6.83
N VAL A 84 26.03 -26.09 6.84
CA VAL A 84 26.41 -27.47 7.17
C VAL A 84 27.02 -28.22 5.96
N GLY A 85 26.88 -27.66 4.75
CA GLY A 85 27.39 -28.28 3.51
C GLY A 85 26.41 -29.28 2.87
N GLU A 86 25.17 -29.33 3.32
CA GLU A 86 24.10 -30.20 2.80
C GLU A 86 23.44 -29.56 1.57
N ILE A 87 24.19 -29.52 0.46
CA ILE A 87 23.82 -28.75 -0.75
C ILE A 87 22.48 -29.20 -1.37
N GLU A 88 22.19 -30.51 -1.37
CA GLU A 88 20.94 -31.03 -1.94
C GLU A 88 19.71 -30.51 -1.17
N LYS A 89 19.76 -30.53 0.17
CA LYS A 89 18.66 -30.02 1.00
C LYS A 89 18.53 -28.50 0.93
N ALA A 90 19.66 -27.80 0.81
CA ALA A 90 19.66 -26.36 0.56
C ALA A 90 18.93 -26.04 -0.76
N LYS A 91 19.17 -26.84 -1.80
CA LYS A 91 18.49 -26.70 -3.10
C LYS A 91 16.98 -26.97 -2.98
N TRP A 92 16.56 -28.00 -2.24
CA TRP A 92 15.12 -28.25 -2.01
C TRP A 92 14.44 -27.07 -1.31
N ALA A 93 15.05 -26.54 -0.24
CA ALA A 93 14.52 -25.37 0.45
C ALA A 93 14.46 -24.12 -0.47
N GLU A 94 15.45 -23.95 -1.36
CA GLU A 94 15.46 -22.87 -2.35
C GLU A 94 14.36 -23.03 -3.40
N GLU A 95 14.15 -24.23 -3.93
CA GLU A 95 13.07 -24.51 -4.88
C GLU A 95 11.69 -24.30 -4.25
N GLU A 96 11.52 -24.70 -2.98
CA GLU A 96 10.30 -24.46 -2.21
C GLU A 96 10.05 -22.96 -1.99
N LEU A 97 11.08 -22.18 -1.64
CA LEU A 97 10.99 -20.72 -1.54
C LEU A 97 10.62 -20.06 -2.87
N LEU A 98 11.25 -20.48 -3.97
CA LEU A 98 10.94 -19.96 -5.31
C LEU A 98 9.48 -20.23 -5.67
N ASN A 99 9.00 -21.45 -5.43
CA ASN A 99 7.61 -21.82 -5.66
C ASN A 99 6.67 -21.03 -4.75
N TYR A 100 7.02 -20.87 -3.47
CA TYR A 100 6.27 -20.04 -2.54
C TYR A 100 6.12 -18.61 -3.07
N HIS A 101 7.18 -17.98 -3.58
CA HIS A 101 7.10 -16.63 -4.15
C HIS A 101 6.29 -16.57 -5.45
N ARG A 102 6.35 -17.60 -6.29
CA ARG A 102 5.58 -17.68 -7.55
C ARG A 102 4.07 -17.79 -7.34
N ILE A 103 3.63 -18.40 -6.24
CA ILE A 103 2.20 -18.53 -5.94
C ILE A 103 1.58 -17.14 -5.76
N SER A 104 0.52 -16.88 -6.52
CA SER A 104 -0.30 -15.67 -6.40
C SER A 104 -0.97 -15.63 -5.03
N LYS A 105 -0.68 -14.57 -4.27
CA LYS A 105 -1.28 -14.32 -2.96
C LYS A 105 -2.33 -13.23 -3.12
N GLN A 106 -3.56 -13.54 -2.72
CA GLN A 106 -4.66 -12.58 -2.71
C GLN A 106 -4.53 -11.64 -1.51
N ALA A 107 -4.79 -10.36 -1.73
CA ALA A 107 -4.93 -9.36 -0.68
C ALA A 107 -6.40 -9.36 -0.22
N TYR A 108 -6.71 -10.18 0.79
CA TYR A 108 -8.07 -10.27 1.33
C TYR A 108 -8.53 -8.95 1.97
N LEU A 109 -7.60 -8.23 2.61
CA LEU A 109 -7.79 -6.88 3.12
C LEU A 109 -6.62 -6.02 2.65
N LEU A 110 -6.87 -5.07 1.76
CA LEU A 110 -5.81 -4.23 1.19
C LEU A 110 -5.17 -3.30 2.24
N GLU A 111 -5.91 -2.92 3.28
CA GLU A 111 -5.43 -2.03 4.34
C GLU A 111 -4.26 -2.62 5.14
N LEU A 112 -4.20 -3.95 5.25
CA LEU A 112 -3.12 -4.66 5.94
C LEU A 112 -1.88 -4.88 5.05
N ASP A 113 -2.05 -4.74 3.74
CA ASP A 113 -1.05 -5.14 2.75
C ASP A 113 -0.37 -3.94 2.06
N VAL A 114 -1.09 -2.82 1.94
CA VAL A 114 -0.55 -1.56 1.44
C VAL A 114 -0.37 -0.61 2.62
N PRO A 115 0.84 -0.06 2.86
CA PRO A 115 1.07 0.82 4.01
C PRO A 115 0.12 2.01 4.03
N PRO A 116 -0.16 2.60 5.21
CA PRO A 116 -1.16 3.66 5.34
C PRO A 116 -0.77 4.93 4.57
N PRO A 117 -1.76 5.76 4.17
CA PRO A 117 -1.51 7.00 3.44
C PRO A 117 -0.79 8.07 4.26
N THR A 118 -0.63 7.86 5.57
CA THR A 118 -0.05 8.81 6.52
C THR A 118 1.49 8.85 6.53
N LEU A 119 2.15 7.97 5.77
CA LEU A 119 3.61 7.99 5.65
C LEU A 119 4.09 9.22 4.87
N GLN A 120 5.31 9.67 5.17
CA GLN A 120 5.92 10.85 4.55
C GLN A 120 7.28 10.49 3.95
N ALA A 121 7.46 10.78 2.67
CA ALA A 121 8.68 10.54 1.92
C ALA A 121 9.63 11.74 2.03
N ASN A 122 10.41 11.85 3.11
CA ASN A 122 11.16 13.07 3.45
C ASN A 122 12.68 12.90 3.49
N GLU A 123 13.19 11.68 3.65
CA GLU A 123 14.61 11.42 3.87
C GLU A 123 15.27 10.66 2.72
N ASN A 124 16.41 11.15 2.24
CA ASN A 124 17.23 10.40 1.30
C ASN A 124 18.06 9.35 2.06
N ILE A 125 17.70 8.07 1.92
CA ILE A 125 18.36 6.95 2.60
C ILE A 125 19.18 6.15 1.57
N PRO A 126 20.53 6.13 1.67
CA PRO A 126 21.38 5.44 0.69
C PRO A 126 21.04 3.95 0.49
N ASP A 127 20.71 3.24 1.58
CA ASP A 127 20.35 1.83 1.51
C ASP A 127 19.04 1.63 0.75
N ALA A 128 18.02 2.46 0.99
CA ALA A 128 16.76 2.42 0.25
C ALA A 128 16.99 2.68 -1.26
N ASN A 129 17.91 3.58 -1.62
CA ASN A 129 18.29 3.82 -3.01
C ASN A 129 18.95 2.59 -3.66
N GLU A 130 19.75 1.84 -2.91
CA GLU A 130 20.35 0.58 -3.38
C GLU A 130 19.27 -0.47 -3.66
N TYR A 131 18.33 -0.68 -2.74
CA TYR A 131 17.19 -1.57 -2.95
C TYR A 131 16.39 -1.17 -4.19
N TYR A 132 16.10 0.12 -4.34
CA TYR A 132 15.36 0.63 -5.49
C TYR A 132 16.09 0.37 -6.81
N ARG A 133 17.38 0.69 -6.87
CA ARG A 133 18.20 0.46 -8.08
C ARG A 133 18.27 -1.03 -8.43
N ARG A 134 18.45 -1.93 -7.46
CA ARG A 134 18.43 -3.38 -7.69
C ARG A 134 17.07 -3.84 -8.21
N ALA A 135 15.97 -3.32 -7.65
CA ALA A 135 14.64 -3.64 -8.14
C ALA A 135 14.48 -3.28 -9.63
N MET A 136 14.98 -2.12 -10.04
CA MET A 136 14.94 -1.66 -11.43
C MET A 136 15.84 -2.47 -12.38
N GLN A 137 16.86 -3.16 -11.85
CA GLN A 137 17.66 -4.09 -12.66
C GLN A 137 16.89 -5.36 -13.01
N TYR A 138 15.89 -5.75 -12.22
CA TYR A 138 15.05 -6.92 -12.50
C TYR A 138 13.76 -6.54 -13.22
N LYS A 139 13.15 -5.40 -12.86
CA LYS A 139 11.85 -5.00 -13.39
C LYS A 139 11.88 -4.95 -14.93
N ASP A 140 10.86 -5.57 -15.52
CA ASP A 140 10.65 -5.67 -16.96
C ASP A 140 11.82 -6.30 -17.75
N LYS A 141 12.61 -7.18 -17.12
CA LYS A 141 13.73 -7.91 -17.75
C LYS A 141 13.45 -9.40 -17.94
N GLY A 142 14.09 -9.98 -18.94
CA GLY A 142 14.01 -11.40 -19.26
C GLY A 142 12.80 -11.76 -20.12
N TRP A 143 12.63 -13.06 -20.38
CA TRP A 143 11.56 -13.61 -21.22
C TRP A 143 10.90 -14.82 -20.55
N GLY A 144 9.63 -15.08 -20.84
CA GLY A 144 8.92 -16.27 -20.33
C GLY A 144 8.91 -16.36 -18.79
N GLN A 145 9.38 -17.49 -18.24
CA GLN A 145 9.45 -17.71 -16.80
C GLN A 145 10.45 -16.77 -16.10
N GLU A 146 11.57 -16.46 -16.76
CA GLU A 146 12.57 -15.55 -16.20
C GLU A 146 11.99 -14.15 -15.99
N TYR A 147 11.14 -13.69 -16.92
CA TYR A 147 10.41 -12.43 -16.77
C TYR A 147 9.54 -12.43 -15.51
N ILE A 148 8.78 -13.51 -15.27
CA ILE A 148 7.92 -13.64 -14.08
C ILE A 148 8.76 -13.61 -12.80
N ASP A 149 9.85 -14.37 -12.77
CA ASP A 149 10.73 -14.44 -11.61
C ASP A 149 11.42 -13.08 -11.34
N ASN A 150 11.83 -12.37 -12.39
CA ASN A 150 12.43 -11.04 -12.29
C ASN A 150 11.42 -9.98 -11.80
N GLN A 151 10.16 -10.02 -12.27
CA GLN A 151 9.12 -9.17 -11.71
C GLN A 151 8.91 -9.46 -10.21
N LYS A 152 9.03 -10.72 -9.80
CA LYS A 152 8.90 -11.12 -8.39
C LYS A 152 10.08 -10.64 -7.53
N ARG A 153 11.30 -10.69 -8.06
CA ARG A 153 12.48 -10.10 -7.41
C ARG A 153 12.33 -8.59 -7.23
N ALA A 154 11.87 -7.89 -8.27
CA ALA A 154 11.60 -6.47 -8.19
C ALA A 154 10.54 -6.16 -7.12
N GLU A 155 9.42 -6.89 -7.09
CA GLU A 155 8.38 -6.73 -6.08
C GLU A 155 8.91 -6.87 -4.65
N ILE A 156 9.68 -7.93 -4.37
CA ILE A 156 10.23 -8.19 -3.03
C ILE A 156 11.13 -7.03 -2.58
N LEU A 157 12.02 -6.57 -3.46
CA LEU A 157 12.93 -5.46 -3.14
C LEU A 157 12.18 -4.15 -2.90
N LEU A 158 11.12 -3.87 -3.67
CA LEU A 158 10.30 -2.67 -3.49
C LEU A 158 9.45 -2.74 -2.21
N GLN A 159 8.88 -3.91 -1.89
CA GLN A 159 8.19 -4.13 -0.61
C GLN A 159 9.14 -3.96 0.59
N GLN A 160 10.40 -4.39 0.45
CA GLN A 160 11.42 -4.20 1.49
C GLN A 160 11.66 -2.71 1.80
N ILE A 161 11.64 -1.84 0.77
CA ILE A 161 11.75 -0.39 0.98
C ILE A 161 10.60 0.11 1.85
N LEU A 162 9.36 -0.31 1.55
CA LEU A 162 8.17 0.14 2.28
C LEU A 162 8.11 -0.37 3.72
N SER A 163 8.64 -1.57 3.98
CA SER A 163 8.64 -2.16 5.33
C SER A 163 9.80 -1.67 6.20
N THR A 164 10.97 -1.42 5.59
CA THR A 164 12.21 -1.13 6.34
C THR A 164 12.54 0.36 6.40
N TYR A 165 12.17 1.12 5.37
CA TYR A 165 12.51 2.54 5.23
C TYR A 165 11.25 3.39 4.98
N PRO A 166 10.27 3.40 5.91
CA PRO A 166 8.97 4.05 5.70
C PRO A 166 9.01 5.58 5.60
N ASN A 167 10.15 6.22 5.92
CA ASN A 167 10.41 7.66 5.79
C ASN A 167 11.27 8.02 4.56
N SER A 168 11.71 7.02 3.78
CA SER A 168 12.56 7.28 2.61
C SER A 168 11.81 8.06 1.53
N ASP A 169 12.50 9.00 0.88
CA ASP A 169 12.06 9.69 -0.34
C ASP A 169 11.72 8.71 -1.49
N LYS A 170 12.22 7.46 -1.43
CA LYS A 170 11.95 6.40 -2.41
C LYS A 170 10.62 5.68 -2.20
N ILE A 171 9.92 5.84 -1.07
CA ILE A 171 8.67 5.09 -0.85
C ILE A 171 7.60 5.44 -1.89
N SER A 172 7.52 6.70 -2.36
CA SER A 172 6.57 7.10 -3.40
C SER A 172 6.91 6.46 -4.74
N ASP A 173 8.20 6.44 -5.08
CA ASP A 173 8.69 5.85 -6.32
C ASP A 173 8.48 4.33 -6.29
N ALA A 174 8.78 3.70 -5.15
CA ALA A 174 8.57 2.28 -4.95
C ALA A 174 7.09 1.90 -5.04
N ALA A 175 6.18 2.70 -4.47
CA ALA A 175 4.75 2.52 -4.62
C ALA A 175 4.31 2.58 -6.09
N TYR A 176 4.81 3.54 -6.86
CA TYR A 176 4.51 3.63 -8.28
C TYR A 176 4.99 2.39 -9.05
N GLN A 177 6.21 1.92 -8.79
CA GLN A 177 6.75 0.72 -9.44
C GLN A 177 5.96 -0.54 -9.05
N LEU A 178 5.54 -0.67 -7.78
CA LEU A 178 4.66 -1.75 -7.32
C LEU A 178 3.30 -1.70 -8.01
N GLY A 179 2.75 -0.49 -8.20
CA GLY A 179 1.53 -0.27 -8.98
C GLY A 179 1.62 -0.88 -10.38
N GLU A 180 2.72 -0.66 -11.10
CA GLU A 180 2.96 -1.25 -12.42
C GLU A 180 3.08 -2.77 -12.37
N ILE A 181 3.82 -3.29 -11.40
CA ILE A 181 3.99 -4.74 -11.24
C ILE A 181 2.63 -5.39 -11.02
N TYR A 182 1.79 -4.85 -10.13
CA TYR A 182 0.46 -5.41 -9.87
C TYR A 182 -0.53 -5.21 -11.02
N GLU A 183 -0.38 -4.16 -11.82
CA GLU A 183 -1.16 -3.96 -13.04
C GLU A 183 -0.80 -4.99 -14.13
N SER A 184 0.46 -5.42 -14.15
CA SER A 184 1.02 -6.23 -15.23
C SER A 184 0.32 -7.59 -15.40
N LYS A 185 0.42 -8.13 -16.63
CA LYS A 185 -0.27 -9.35 -17.08
C LYS A 185 -0.09 -10.58 -16.17
N PRO A 186 1.09 -10.83 -15.56
CA PRO A 186 1.25 -11.95 -14.62
C PRO A 186 0.42 -11.82 -13.33
N TYR A 187 0.16 -10.59 -12.86
CA TYR A 187 -0.49 -10.37 -11.57
C TYR A 187 -1.97 -10.03 -11.70
N LYS A 188 -2.30 -9.05 -12.56
CA LYS A 188 -3.67 -8.52 -12.73
C LYS A 188 -4.37 -8.17 -11.41
N GLN A 189 -3.60 -7.71 -10.42
CA GLN A 189 -4.11 -7.30 -9.12
C GLN A 189 -4.50 -5.82 -9.18
N TYR A 190 -5.53 -5.50 -9.96
CA TYR A 190 -5.92 -4.12 -10.28
C TYR A 190 -6.27 -3.28 -9.05
N GLN A 191 -6.94 -3.87 -8.05
CA GLN A 191 -7.29 -3.15 -6.83
C GLN A 191 -6.03 -2.75 -6.04
N ARG A 192 -5.07 -3.68 -5.94
CA ARG A 192 -3.78 -3.45 -5.29
C ARG A 192 -2.95 -2.41 -6.05
N SER A 193 -2.93 -2.53 -7.38
CA SER A 193 -2.27 -1.59 -8.28
C SER A 193 -2.79 -0.15 -8.12
N ALA A 194 -4.13 0.03 -8.18
CA ALA A 194 -4.75 1.34 -7.99
C ALA A 194 -4.38 1.96 -6.64
N LEU A 195 -4.41 1.17 -5.57
CA LEU A 195 -4.07 1.65 -4.24
C LEU A 195 -2.60 2.05 -4.12
N TYR A 196 -1.67 1.30 -4.72
CA TYR A 196 -0.26 1.69 -4.76
C TYR A 196 -0.01 2.97 -5.58
N PHE A 197 -0.74 3.18 -6.67
CA PHE A 197 -0.70 4.45 -7.38
C PHE A 197 -1.25 5.60 -6.52
N GLU A 198 -2.30 5.38 -5.73
CA GLU A 198 -2.74 6.36 -4.74
C GLU A 198 -1.64 6.70 -3.73
N ARG A 199 -0.96 5.69 -3.19
CA ARG A 199 0.14 5.90 -2.25
C ARG A 199 1.28 6.74 -2.82
N CYS A 200 1.60 6.57 -4.11
CA CYS A 200 2.63 7.36 -4.76
C CYS A 200 2.41 8.88 -4.60
N PHE A 201 1.19 9.37 -4.86
CA PHE A 201 0.91 10.81 -4.77
C PHE A 201 0.43 11.27 -3.38
N GLN A 202 0.00 10.34 -2.52
CA GLN A 202 -0.30 10.62 -1.12
C GLN A 202 0.99 10.84 -0.31
N TRP A 203 1.99 9.99 -0.50
CA TRP A 203 3.29 10.11 0.20
C TRP A 203 4.19 11.19 -0.42
N ASN A 204 4.00 11.51 -1.70
CA ASN A 204 4.69 12.60 -2.38
C ASN A 204 3.72 13.38 -3.27
N SER A 205 3.14 14.46 -2.73
CA SER A 205 2.18 15.30 -3.46
C SER A 205 2.78 16.00 -4.69
N ARG A 206 4.11 16.15 -4.74
CA ARG A 206 4.86 16.83 -5.81
C ARG A 206 5.43 15.87 -6.86
N THR A 207 5.07 14.58 -6.80
CA THR A 207 5.49 13.59 -7.80
C THR A 207 5.16 14.05 -9.22
N GLN A 208 6.08 13.82 -10.16
CA GLN A 208 5.91 14.11 -11.59
C GLN A 208 5.36 12.88 -12.36
N LEU A 209 5.28 11.74 -11.68
CA LEU A 209 4.76 10.49 -12.22
C LEU A 209 3.26 10.61 -12.47
N ASP A 210 2.74 9.91 -13.48
CA ASP A 210 1.32 9.97 -13.87
C ASP A 210 0.40 9.12 -12.95
N ALA A 211 0.82 8.91 -11.70
CA ALA A 211 0.19 8.00 -10.74
C ALA A 211 -1.32 8.28 -10.57
N ARG A 212 -1.72 9.56 -10.49
CA ARG A 212 -3.14 9.96 -10.39
C ARG A 212 -3.96 9.50 -11.59
N LEU A 213 -3.42 9.72 -12.80
CA LEU A 213 -4.09 9.33 -14.02
C LEU A 213 -4.18 7.80 -14.15
N ARG A 214 -3.12 7.08 -13.74
CA ARG A 214 -3.12 5.61 -13.79
C ARG A 214 -4.09 5.00 -12.79
N ALA A 215 -4.13 5.50 -11.55
CA ALA A 215 -5.15 5.10 -10.58
C ALA A 215 -6.57 5.32 -11.16
N ALA A 216 -6.83 6.52 -11.71
CA ALA A 216 -8.13 6.83 -12.32
C ALA A 216 -8.52 5.85 -13.44
N ARG A 217 -7.58 5.52 -14.34
CA ARG A 217 -7.79 4.54 -15.42
C ARG A 217 -8.14 3.16 -14.90
N ILE A 218 -7.48 2.70 -13.84
CA ILE A 218 -7.74 1.38 -13.25
C ILE A 218 -9.13 1.35 -12.61
N TYR A 219 -9.50 2.38 -11.84
CA TYR A 219 -10.83 2.49 -11.26
C TYR A 219 -11.93 2.53 -12.33
N ASP A 220 -11.68 3.24 -13.43
CA ASP A 220 -12.59 3.35 -14.57
C ASP A 220 -12.77 2.02 -15.31
N ARG A 221 -11.66 1.43 -15.78
CA ARG A 221 -11.69 0.33 -16.76
C ARG A 221 -11.68 -1.06 -16.15
N ASN A 222 -10.97 -1.26 -15.04
CA ASN A 222 -10.71 -2.58 -14.48
C ASN A 222 -11.60 -2.87 -13.27
N LEU A 223 -11.83 -1.88 -12.41
CA LEU A 223 -12.60 -2.04 -11.18
C LEU A 223 -14.06 -1.58 -11.31
N THR A 224 -14.39 -0.88 -12.40
CA THR A 224 -15.74 -0.32 -12.66
C THR A 224 -16.25 0.62 -11.54
N GLU A 225 -15.34 1.20 -10.75
CA GLU A 225 -15.65 2.14 -9.68
C GLU A 225 -15.71 3.58 -10.23
N ARG A 226 -16.75 3.84 -11.02
CA ARG A 226 -16.94 5.09 -11.77
C ARG A 226 -16.82 6.35 -10.91
N ASN A 227 -17.43 6.37 -9.72
CA ASN A 227 -17.41 7.54 -8.84
C ASN A 227 -15.97 7.88 -8.40
N LYS A 228 -15.19 6.86 -8.02
CA LYS A 228 -13.80 7.01 -7.61
C LYS A 228 -12.92 7.45 -8.79
N ALA A 229 -13.17 6.89 -9.97
CA ALA A 229 -12.49 7.32 -11.20
C ALA A 229 -12.72 8.81 -11.50
N ILE A 230 -13.97 9.29 -11.41
CA ILE A 230 -14.31 10.71 -11.65
C ILE A 230 -13.60 11.62 -10.64
N GLU A 231 -13.55 11.24 -9.36
CA GLU A 231 -12.83 11.98 -8.32
C GLU A 231 -11.35 12.15 -8.70
N LEU A 232 -10.67 11.06 -9.03
CA LEU A 232 -9.25 11.08 -9.41
C LEU A 232 -9.00 11.81 -10.74
N TYR A 233 -9.90 11.68 -11.73
CA TYR A 233 -9.79 12.47 -12.96
C TYR A 233 -9.91 13.98 -12.68
N ARG A 234 -10.76 14.41 -11.75
CA ARG A 234 -10.83 15.83 -11.36
C ARG A 234 -9.53 16.28 -10.69
N GLU A 235 -8.92 15.43 -9.85
CA GLU A 235 -7.60 15.73 -9.29
C GLU A 235 -6.54 15.89 -10.39
N VAL A 236 -6.55 15.05 -11.41
CA VAL A 236 -5.63 15.19 -12.57
C VAL A 236 -5.77 16.58 -13.20
N THR A 237 -6.99 17.07 -13.40
CA THR A 237 -7.20 18.41 -14.02
C THR A 237 -6.70 19.58 -13.17
N THR A 238 -6.46 19.38 -11.87
CA THR A 238 -6.04 20.43 -10.94
C THR A 238 -4.59 20.32 -10.49
N ARG A 239 -4.02 19.10 -10.50
CA ARG A 239 -2.69 18.80 -9.94
C ARG A 239 -1.64 18.45 -10.99
N GLU A 240 -2.04 17.92 -12.15
CA GLU A 240 -1.09 17.57 -13.21
C GLU A 240 -0.79 18.76 -14.11
N LEU A 241 0.46 18.85 -14.55
CA LEU A 241 0.92 19.94 -15.42
C LEU A 241 0.92 19.56 -16.90
N ASP A 242 0.91 18.25 -17.22
CA ASP A 242 0.94 17.76 -18.60
C ASP A 242 -0.43 17.98 -19.27
N PRO A 243 -0.52 18.85 -20.31
CA PRO A 243 -1.77 19.16 -20.98
C PRO A 243 -2.45 17.92 -21.60
N LYS A 244 -1.69 16.91 -22.02
CA LYS A 244 -2.25 15.69 -22.61
C LYS A 244 -3.01 14.87 -21.56
N ARG A 245 -2.45 14.76 -20.35
CA ARG A 245 -3.09 14.07 -19.21
C ARG A 245 -4.36 14.79 -18.77
N VAL A 246 -4.30 16.13 -18.72
CA VAL A 246 -5.46 16.98 -18.38
C VAL A 246 -6.58 16.82 -19.41
N ALA A 247 -6.25 16.89 -20.71
CA ALA A 247 -7.23 16.72 -21.78
C ALA A 247 -7.89 15.32 -21.76
N GLU A 248 -7.12 14.26 -21.51
CA GLU A 248 -7.67 12.92 -21.32
C GLU A 248 -8.65 12.85 -20.14
N ALA A 249 -8.26 13.40 -18.99
CA ALA A 249 -9.11 13.41 -17.81
C ALA A 249 -10.42 14.18 -18.04
N GLN A 250 -10.38 15.35 -18.68
CA GLN A 250 -11.58 16.13 -19.02
C GLN A 250 -12.53 15.36 -19.94
N LYS A 251 -11.98 14.68 -20.95
CA LYS A 251 -12.76 13.81 -21.84
C LYS A 251 -13.43 12.69 -21.05
N ARG A 252 -12.68 11.96 -20.22
CA ARG A 252 -13.24 10.86 -19.41
C ARG A 252 -14.27 11.33 -18.40
N ILE A 253 -14.10 12.50 -17.79
CA ILE A 253 -15.13 13.09 -16.91
C ILE A 253 -16.43 13.32 -17.69
N SER A 254 -16.34 13.82 -18.92
CA SER A 254 -17.51 14.08 -19.77
C SER A 254 -18.21 12.78 -20.16
N ASP A 255 -17.46 11.77 -20.59
CA ASP A 255 -17.99 10.44 -20.93
C ASP A 255 -18.68 9.79 -19.71
N LEU A 256 -18.01 9.82 -18.55
CA LEU A 256 -18.47 9.24 -17.30
C LEU A 256 -19.48 10.10 -16.53
N SER A 257 -19.81 11.31 -16.95
CA SER A 257 -20.93 12.08 -16.37
C SER A 257 -22.15 12.09 -17.30
N GLY A 258 -21.92 12.09 -18.62
CA GLY A 258 -22.98 12.01 -19.63
C GLY A 258 -23.73 10.68 -19.63
N ALA A 259 -23.06 9.55 -19.41
CA ALA A 259 -23.71 8.23 -19.36
C ALA A 259 -24.49 7.94 -18.06
N GLN A 260 -24.91 8.99 -17.33
CA GLN A 260 -25.71 8.91 -16.10
C GLN A 260 -27.15 9.43 -16.32
N ARG A 261 -27.50 9.73 -17.58
CA ARG A 261 -28.86 10.00 -18.08
C ARG A 261 -29.39 8.76 -18.79
#